data_AF-A0A924X9Q8-F1
#
_entry.id   AF-A0A924X9Q8-F1
#
_cell.length_a   1.000
_cell.length_b   1.000
_cell.length_c   1.000
_cell.angle_alpha   90.00
_cell.angle_beta   90.00
_cell.angle_gamma   90.00
#
_symmetry.space_group_name_H-M   'P 1'
#
loop_
_entity.id
_entity.type
_entity.pdbx_description
1 polymer ?
#
loop_
_entity_poly.entity_id
_entity_poly.type
_entity_poly.pdbx_seq_one_letter_code
_entity_poly.pdbx_strand_id
1 'polypeptide(L)' 'MLAYRIGDNHVVVGCLKTMREGYDISLPPGKWREVMNGNPIRYDGNDDVNGDAVFVGLARVKLPKHGALVLERVAD' A
#
# COMPACT_ATOMS: atom_id res chain seq x y z
N MET A 1 0.53 2.83 -15.20
CA MET A 1 1.92 3.07 -14.76
C MET A 1 1.99 2.76 -13.28
N LEU A 2 3.06 2.11 -12.82
CA LEU A 2 3.35 1.90 -11.41
C LEU A 2 4.50 2.83 -11.03
N ALA A 3 4.37 3.51 -9.89
CA ALA A 3 5.42 4.32 -9.32
C ALA A 3 5.56 3.93 -7.85
N TYR A 4 6.80 3.80 -7.37
CA TYR A 4 7.03 3.55 -5.95
C TYR A 4 8.17 4.41 -5.42
N ARG A 5 8.06 4.81 -4.15
CA ARG A 5 9.13 5.44 -3.38
C ARG A 5 9.24 4.74 -2.04
N ILE A 6 10.47 4.38 -1.68
CA ILE A 6 10.82 3.84 -0.37
C ILE A 6 11.64 4.92 0.34
N GLY A 7 11.17 5.37 1.50
CA GLY A 7 11.93 6.18 2.45
C GLY A 7 12.05 5.45 3.78
N ASP A 8 12.70 6.09 4.75
CA ASP A 8 13.05 5.43 6.02
C ASP A 8 11.82 4.93 6.80
N ASN A 9 10.73 5.69 6.77
CA ASN A 9 9.51 5.39 7.53
C ASN A 9 8.27 5.16 6.65
N HIS A 10 8.37 5.37 5.33
CA HIS A 10 7.21 5.31 4.44
C HIS A 10 7.54 4.61 3.13
N VAL A 11 6.60 3.78 2.67
CA VAL A 11 6.58 3.25 1.30
C VAL A 11 5.32 3.74 0.62
N VAL A 12 5.46 4.40 -0.53
CA VAL A 12 4.33 4.86 -1.34
C VAL A 12 4.30 4.07 -2.63
N VAL A 13 3.16 3.49 -2.99
CA VAL A 13 2.96 2.75 -4.23
C VAL A 13 1.72 3.25 -4.96
N GLY A 14 1.93 3.88 -6.11
CA GLY A 14 0.86 4.40 -6.97
C GLY A 14 0.52 3.44 -8.12
N CYS A 15 -0.76 3.24 -8.38
CA CYS A 15 -1.25 2.47 -9.53
C CYS A 15 -2.22 3.30 -10.38
N LEU A 16 -1.75 3.77 -11.53
CA LEU A 16 -2.51 4.67 -12.42
C LEU A 16 -3.27 3.95 -13.55
N LYS A 17 -3.60 2.66 -13.40
CA LYS A 17 -4.29 1.89 -14.47
C LYS A 17 -5.51 1.15 -13.95
N THR A 18 -5.28 0.03 -13.27
CA THR A 18 -6.32 -0.86 -12.78
C THR A 18 -5.94 -1.32 -11.39
N MET A 19 -6.95 -1.67 -10.61
CA MET A 19 -6.74 -2.33 -9.32
C MET A 19 -5.91 -3.60 -9.54
N ARG A 20 -5.04 -3.90 -8.57
CA ARG A 20 -4.26 -5.13 -8.56
C ARG A 20 -4.45 -5.83 -7.23
N GLU A 21 -4.98 -7.05 -7.29
CA GLU A 21 -4.99 -7.93 -6.13
C GLU A 21 -3.69 -8.72 -6.08
N GLY A 22 -3.00 -8.59 -4.93
CA GLY A 22 -1.81 -9.37 -4.65
C GLY A 22 -0.60 -8.97 -5.49
N TYR A 23 -0.36 -7.67 -5.61
CA TYR A 23 0.89 -7.14 -6.15
C TYR A 23 2.00 -7.26 -5.10
N ASP A 24 3.13 -7.84 -5.49
CA ASP A 24 4.26 -8.05 -4.58
C ASP A 24 5.16 -6.80 -4.51
N ILE A 25 5.47 -6.38 -3.29
CA ILE A 25 6.38 -5.28 -2.98
C ILE A 25 7.46 -5.78 -2.02
N SER A 26 8.73 -5.61 -2.38
CA SER A 26 9.84 -5.83 -1.45
C SER A 26 9.96 -4.66 -0.48
N LEU A 27 9.66 -4.89 0.80
CA LEU A 27 9.77 -3.88 1.85
C LEU A 27 11.13 -3.95 2.54
N PRO A 28 11.66 -2.80 3.01
CA PRO A 28 12.83 -2.80 3.89
C PRO A 28 12.57 -3.58 5.19
N PRO A 29 13.63 -4.01 5.90
CA PRO A 29 13.50 -4.69 7.18
C PRO A 29 12.61 -3.92 8.17
N GLY A 30 11.71 -4.64 8.83
CA GLY A 30 10.75 -4.08 9.77
C GLY A 30 9.32 -4.53 9.49
N LYS A 31 8.40 -4.09 10.35
CA LYS A 31 6.97 -4.28 10.17
C LYS A 31 6.38 -3.03 9.52
N TRP A 32 5.41 -3.22 8.65
CA TRP A 32 4.78 -2.13 7.90
C TRP A 32 3.27 -2.30 7.92
N ARG A 33 2.52 -1.19 8.00
CA ARG A 33 1.05 -1.19 7.96
C ARG A 33 0.54 -0.15 6.97
N GLU A 34 -0.64 -0.39 6.42
CA GLU A 34 -1.33 0.64 5.64
C GLU A 34 -1.75 1.81 6.54
N VAL A 35 -1.42 3.03 6.14
CA VAL A 35 -1.87 4.27 6.83
C VAL A 35 -2.71 5.17 5.94
N MET A 36 -2.60 5.01 4.63
CA MET A 36 -3.42 5.72 3.66
C MET A 36 -3.63 4.86 2.42
N ASN A 37 -4.86 4.92 1.90
CA ASN A 37 -5.23 4.34 0.63
C ASN A 37 -6.12 5.33 -0.12
N GLY A 38 -5.95 5.43 -1.43
CA GLY A 38 -6.71 6.33 -2.30
C GLY A 38 -8.12 5.85 -2.69
N ASN A 39 -8.50 4.61 -2.33
CA ASN A 39 -9.78 4.01 -2.68
C ASN A 39 -10.69 3.46 -1.53
N PRO A 40 -10.60 3.91 -0.26
CA PRO A 40 -11.62 3.64 0.77
C PRO A 40 -13.02 4.15 0.41
N ILE A 41 -14.08 3.53 0.94
CA ILE A 41 -15.48 3.98 0.77
C ILE A 41 -15.67 5.46 1.15
N ARG A 42 -15.00 5.91 2.21
CA ARG A 42 -15.10 7.31 2.70
C ARG A 42 -14.56 8.37 1.72
N TYR A 43 -13.87 7.95 0.66
CA TYR A 43 -13.37 8.82 -0.43
C TYR A 43 -14.06 8.50 -1.76
N ASP A 44 -15.31 8.01 -1.71
CA ASP A 44 -16.09 7.56 -2.87
C ASP A 44 -15.41 6.42 -3.66
N GLY A 45 -14.58 5.64 -2.95
CA GLY A 45 -13.88 4.50 -3.50
C GLY A 45 -14.63 3.17 -3.37
N ASN A 46 -13.99 2.09 -3.82
CA ASN A 46 -14.54 0.73 -3.83
C ASN A 46 -14.06 -0.15 -2.64
N ASP A 47 -13.37 0.43 -1.66
CA ASP A 47 -12.75 -0.28 -0.54
C ASP A 47 -11.67 -1.30 -0.93
N ASP A 48 -10.87 -0.97 -1.96
CA ASP A 48 -9.68 -1.75 -2.34
C ASP A 48 -8.52 -1.51 -1.35
N VAL A 49 -8.73 -1.86 -0.07
CA VAL A 49 -7.84 -1.60 1.07
C VAL A 49 -7.20 -2.88 1.60
N ASN A 50 -6.08 -2.73 2.33
CA ASN A 50 -5.40 -3.85 3.00
C ASN A 50 -5.83 -4.03 4.46
N GLY A 51 -6.72 -3.19 4.99
CA GLY A 51 -7.24 -3.29 6.36
C GLY A 51 -6.14 -3.18 7.43
N ASP A 52 -6.29 -3.93 8.52
CA ASP A 52 -5.34 -3.96 9.65
C ASP A 52 -4.11 -4.87 9.40
N ALA A 53 -3.84 -5.23 8.14
CA ALA A 53 -2.73 -6.10 7.79
C ALA A 53 -1.37 -5.48 8.15
N VAL A 54 -0.50 -6.31 8.73
CA VAL A 54 0.90 -5.97 8.98
C VAL A 54 1.79 -6.82 8.06
N PHE A 55 2.66 -6.15 7.32
CA PHE A 55 3.53 -6.75 6.32
C PHE A 55 4.99 -6.81 6.80
N VAL A 56 5.72 -7.85 6.37
CA VAL A 56 7.15 -8.06 6.65
C VAL A 56 7.84 -8.61 5.41
N GLY A 57 8.94 -8.00 4.97
CA GLY A 57 9.73 -8.46 3.83
C GLY A 57 8.95 -8.34 2.51
N LEU A 58 8.59 -9.47 1.89
CA LEU A 58 7.79 -9.47 0.66
C LEU A 58 6.31 -9.31 1.00
N ALA A 59 5.76 -8.13 0.71
CA ALA A 59 4.37 -7.80 0.98
C ALA A 59 3.51 -8.00 -0.27
N ARG A 60 2.50 -8.86 -0.15
CA ARG A 60 1.49 -9.05 -1.18
C ARG A 60 0.28 -8.17 -0.87
N VAL A 61 0.16 -7.05 -1.59
CA VAL A 61 -0.83 -6.00 -1.28
C VAL A 61 -1.93 -5.90 -2.33
N LYS A 62 -3.07 -5.35 -1.91
CA LYS A 62 -4.05 -4.75 -2.81
C LYS A 62 -3.62 -3.32 -3.15
N LEU A 63 -3.51 -3.02 -4.44
CA LEU A 63 -3.25 -1.66 -4.92
C LEU A 63 -4.54 -1.06 -5.52
N PRO A 64 -4.96 0.13 -5.05
CA PRO A 64 -6.15 0.78 -5.58
C PRO A 64 -5.96 1.21 -7.03
N LYS A 65 -7.03 1.16 -7.84
CA LYS A 65 -7.03 1.80 -9.16
C LYS A 65 -6.93 3.32 -9.02
N HIS A 66 -6.21 3.97 -9.93
CA HIS A 66 -6.09 5.44 -10.00
C HIS A 66 -5.71 6.11 -8.68
N GLY A 67 -4.97 5.41 -7.82
CA GLY A 67 -4.68 5.87 -6.48
C GLY A 67 -3.31 5.44 -6.01
N ALA A 68 -3.07 5.63 -4.71
CA ALA A 68 -1.87 5.22 -4.03
C ALA A 68 -2.18 4.46 -2.74
N LEU A 69 -1.30 3.52 -2.42
CA LEU A 69 -1.15 2.89 -1.13
C LEU A 69 0.04 3.55 -0.42
N VAL A 70 -0.12 3.91 0.85
CA VAL A 70 0.98 4.35 1.71
C VAL A 70 1.10 3.36 2.87
N LEU A 71 2.28 2.78 3.00
CA LEU A 71 2.68 1.98 4.15
C LEU A 71 3.58 2.82 5.06
N GLU A 72 3.36 2.72 6.37
CA GLU A 72 4.20 3.30 7.41
C GLU A 72 4.90 2.18 8.17
N ARG A 73 6.16 2.42 8.55
CA ARG A 73 6.91 1.51 9.42
C ARG A 73 6.30 1.51 10.82
N VAL A 74 6.00 0.34 11.35
CA VAL A 74 5.50 0.18 12.73
C VAL A 74 6.68 0.35 13.68
N ALA A 75 6.57 1.27 14.63
CA ALA A 75 7.53 1.40 15.72
C ALA A 75 7.50 0.13 16.60
N ASP A 76 8.68 -0.33 17.03
CA ASP A 76 8.82 -1.50 17.91
C ASP A 76 8.16 -1.29 19.29
#